data_AF-A7T6Q6-F1
#
_entry.id   AF-A7T6Q6-F1
#
_cell.length_a   1.000
_cell.length_b   1.000
_cell.length_c   1.000
_cell.angle_alpha   90.00
_cell.angle_beta   90.00
_cell.angle_gamma   90.00
#
_symmetry.space_group_name_H-M   'P 1'
#
loop_
_entity.id
_entity.type
_entity.pdbx_description
1 polymer ?
#
loop_
_entity_poly.entity_id
_entity_poly.type
_entity_poly.pdbx_seq_one_letter_code
_entity_poly.pdbx_strand_id
1 'polypeptide(L)'
;MAAGQVAKKAADKDKLSPETILQLFNQLRQEYTNIITKVHELEMDQSEHSIVIEALKEVDASRKCFRMIGGVLVERTVGDVLPALDNNR
;
A
#
# COMPACT_ATOMS: atom_id res chain seq x y z
N MET A 1 -39.30 -48.21 1.36
CA MET A 1 -37.93 -47.83 1.79
C MET A 1 -37.42 -46.74 0.85
N ALA A 2 -36.79 -45.68 1.39
CA ALA A 2 -36.04 -44.62 0.68
C ALA A 2 -36.78 -43.37 0.11
N ALA A 3 -37.62 -42.69 0.90
CA ALA A 3 -38.09 -41.33 0.54
C ALA A 3 -37.93 -40.27 1.66
N GLY A 4 -37.29 -40.59 2.79
CA GLY A 4 -37.31 -39.74 4.00
C GLY A 4 -36.01 -38.98 4.35
N GLN A 5 -34.92 -39.15 3.61
CA GLN A 5 -33.59 -38.64 4.04
C GLN A 5 -32.97 -37.56 3.14
N VAL A 6 -33.56 -37.26 1.99
CA VAL A 6 -32.96 -36.30 1.03
C VAL A 6 -33.34 -34.85 1.35
N ALA A 7 -34.48 -34.62 2.00
CA ALA A 7 -34.97 -33.26 2.31
C ALA A 7 -34.27 -32.59 3.51
N LYS A 8 -33.57 -33.35 4.37
CA LYS A 8 -32.98 -32.80 5.60
C LYS A 8 -31.54 -32.30 5.45
N LYS A 9 -30.91 -32.49 4.28
CA LYS A 9 -29.49 -32.17 4.05
C LYS A 9 -29.25 -30.84 3.30
N ALA A 10 -30.30 -30.15 2.88
CA ALA A 10 -30.21 -28.90 2.12
C ALA A 10 -30.42 -27.63 2.96
N ALA A 11 -30.93 -27.75 4.20
CA ALA A 11 -31.30 -26.59 5.03
C ALA A 11 -30.18 -26.09 5.98
N ASP A 12 -29.03 -26.77 6.05
CA ASP A 12 -27.93 -26.47 6.99
C ASP A 12 -26.72 -25.77 6.34
N LYS A 13 -26.84 -25.32 5.08
CA LYS A 13 -25.80 -24.53 4.40
C LYS A 13 -25.97 -23.01 4.51
N ASP A 14 -27.06 -22.55 5.14
CA ASP A 14 -27.47 -21.13 5.11
C ASP A 14 -27.32 -20.38 6.44
N LYS A 15 -26.60 -20.96 7.40
CA LYS A 15 -26.19 -20.26 8.61
C LYS A 15 -24.70 -20.46 8.81
N LEU A 16 -23.89 -19.54 8.26
CA LEU A 16 -22.51 -19.38 8.69
C LEU A 16 -22.50 -19.43 10.22
N SER A 17 -21.73 -20.35 10.81
CA SER A 17 -21.73 -20.49 12.27
C SER A 17 -21.28 -19.16 12.90
N PRO A 18 -21.80 -18.79 14.08
CA PRO A 18 -21.37 -17.56 14.76
C PRO A 18 -19.84 -17.47 14.91
N GLU A 19 -19.18 -18.62 15.07
CA GLU A 19 -17.72 -18.74 15.13
C GLU A 19 -17.05 -18.38 13.80
N THR A 20 -17.58 -18.85 12.66
CA THR A 20 -17.07 -18.48 11.32
C THR A 20 -17.24 -16.99 11.05
N ILE A 21 -18.34 -16.38 11.49
CA ILE A 21 -18.57 -14.93 11.36
C ILE A 21 -17.52 -14.14 12.15
N LEU A 22 -17.25 -14.55 13.38
CA LEU A 22 -16.23 -13.90 14.23
C LEU A 22 -14.81 -14.04 13.65
N GLN A 23 -14.49 -15.21 13.08
CA GLN A 23 -13.20 -15.44 12.42
C GLN A 23 -13.04 -14.53 11.20
N LEU A 24 -14.06 -14.47 10.33
CA LEU A 24 -14.04 -13.60 9.14
C LEU A 24 -13.92 -12.12 9.53
N PHE A 25 -14.65 -11.70 10.57
CA PHE A 25 -14.57 -10.33 11.07
C PHE A 25 -13.16 -9.97 11.57
N ASN A 26 -12.52 -10.88 12.32
CA ASN A 26 -11.16 -10.67 12.80
C ASN A 26 -10.14 -10.62 11.65
N GLN A 27 -10.32 -11.43 10.60
CA GLN A 27 -9.49 -11.37 9.39
C GLN A 27 -9.63 -10.02 8.68
N LEU A 28 -10.86 -9.59 8.40
CA LEU A 28 -11.12 -8.28 7.77
C LEU A 28 -10.55 -7.12 8.58
N ARG A 29 -10.61 -7.20 9.92
CA ARG A 29 -10.04 -6.19 10.80
C ARG A 29 -8.51 -6.15 10.74
N GLN A 30 -7.85 -7.29 10.59
CA GLN A 30 -6.40 -7.35 10.39
C GLN A 30 -6.02 -6.75 9.04
N GLU A 31 -6.74 -7.12 7.97
CA GLU A 31 -6.54 -6.54 6.63
C GLU A 31 -6.73 -5.01 6.65
N TYR A 32 -7.78 -4.51 7.31
CA TYR A 32 -8.01 -3.09 7.47
C TYR A 32 -6.84 -2.38 8.17
N THR A 33 -6.34 -2.96 9.26
CA THR A 33 -5.19 -2.41 9.98
C THR A 33 -3.94 -2.37 9.08
N ASN A 34 -3.69 -3.45 8.34
CA ASN A 34 -2.56 -3.53 7.41
C ASN A 34 -2.67 -2.47 6.30
N ILE A 35 -3.86 -2.25 5.76
CA ILE A 35 -4.11 -1.20 4.76
C ILE A 35 -3.84 0.17 5.36
N ILE A 36 -4.32 0.46 6.57
CA ILE A 36 -4.05 1.74 7.24
C ILE A 36 -2.56 1.95 7.46
N THR A 37 -1.84 0.93 7.94
CA THR A 37 -0.40 1.02 8.10
C THR A 37 0.26 1.35 6.77
N LYS A 38 -0.16 0.70 5.68
CA LYS A 38 0.41 0.97 4.36
C LYS A 38 0.06 2.36 3.84
N VAL A 39 -1.14 2.87 4.12
CA VAL A 39 -1.53 4.24 3.78
C VAL A 39 -0.62 5.23 4.50
N HIS A 40 -0.40 5.07 5.80
CA HIS A 40 0.47 5.97 6.57
C HIS A 40 1.93 5.93 6.12
N GLU A 41 2.45 4.74 5.76
CA GLU A 41 3.78 4.64 5.15
C GLU A 41 3.87 5.48 3.87
N LEU A 42 2.90 5.35 2.97
CA LEU A 42 2.89 6.08 1.70
C LEU A 42 2.68 7.59 1.89
N GLU A 43 1.86 8.00 2.85
CA GLU A 43 1.68 9.41 3.22
C GLU A 43 2.98 10.03 3.74
N MET A 44 3.74 9.27 4.54
CA MET A 44 5.04 9.70 5.05
C MET A 44 6.06 9.82 3.91
N ASP A 45 6.18 8.79 3.07
CA ASP A 45 7.08 8.80 1.90
C ASP A 45 6.77 10.01 0.98
N GLN A 46 5.48 10.29 0.74
CA GLN A 46 5.04 11.43 -0.07
C GLN A 46 5.40 12.78 0.57
N SER A 47 5.26 12.88 1.89
CA SER A 47 5.64 14.08 2.66
C SER A 47 7.15 14.33 2.55
N GLU A 48 7.96 13.29 2.76
CA GLU A 48 9.42 13.36 2.63
C GLU A 48 9.85 13.76 1.21
N HIS A 49 9.25 13.14 0.18
CA HIS A 49 9.48 13.52 -1.21
C HIS A 49 9.16 15.00 -1.46
N SER A 50 8.06 15.51 -0.89
CA SER A 50 7.66 16.91 -1.04
C SER A 50 8.70 17.86 -0.44
N ILE A 51 9.23 17.55 0.75
CA ILE A 51 10.28 18.33 1.41
C ILE A 51 11.57 18.36 0.57
N VAL A 52 11.97 17.22 0.01
CA VAL A 52 13.17 17.14 -0.83
C VAL A 52 13.00 17.96 -2.11
N ILE A 53 11.83 17.91 -2.75
CA ILE A 53 11.53 18.70 -3.94
C ILE A 53 11.59 20.21 -3.63
N GLU A 54 11.00 20.64 -2.51
CA GLU A 54 11.04 22.03 -2.07
C GLU A 54 12.48 22.51 -1.83
N ALA A 55 13.28 21.72 -1.12
CA ALA A 55 14.69 22.05 -0.89
C ALA A 55 15.51 22.13 -2.19
N LEU A 56 15.26 21.24 -3.16
CA LEU A 56 15.96 21.23 -4.44
C LEU A 56 15.55 22.36 -5.38
N LYS A 57 14.35 22.92 -5.25
CA LYS A 57 13.89 24.07 -6.05
C LYS A 57 14.70 25.35 -5.77
N GLU A 58 15.24 25.49 -4.57
CA GLU A 58 16.09 26.62 -4.19
C GLU A 58 17.54 26.48 -4.68
N VAL A 59 17.89 25.30 -5.22
CA VAL A 59 19.24 24.97 -5.68
C VAL A 59 19.35 25.18 -7.19
N ASP A 60 20.48 25.73 -7.63
CA ASP A 60 20.75 25.95 -9.04
C ASP A 60 20.69 24.64 -9.87
N ALA A 61 19.97 24.70 -11.00
CA ALA A 61 19.69 23.54 -11.84
C ALA A 61 20.94 22.89 -12.46
N SER A 62 22.02 23.65 -12.65
CA SER A 62 23.28 23.16 -13.22
C SER A 62 24.17 22.43 -12.20
N ARG A 63 23.84 22.51 -10.91
CA ARG A 63 24.61 21.80 -9.88
C ARG A 63 24.47 20.30 -10.03
N LYS A 64 25.58 19.61 -9.78
CA LYS A 64 25.64 18.15 -9.72
C LYS A 64 24.77 17.63 -8.57
N CYS A 65 23.95 16.65 -8.87
CA CYS A 65 23.08 15.93 -7.96
C CYS A 65 23.43 14.44 -8.06
N PHE A 66 23.36 13.74 -6.94
CA PHE A 66 23.66 12.31 -6.88
C PHE A 66 22.44 11.55 -6.39
N ARG A 67 21.94 10.63 -7.21
CA ARG A 67 20.78 9.79 -6.87
C ARG A 67 21.25 8.38 -6.58
N MET A 68 20.85 7.83 -5.44
CA MET A 68 21.09 6.44 -5.09
C MET A 68 19.99 5.55 -5.70
N ILE A 69 20.37 4.52 -6.47
CA ILE A 69 19.47 3.53 -7.05
C ILE A 69 20.08 2.15 -6.87
N GLY A 70 19.42 1.27 -6.11
CA GLY A 70 19.87 -0.12 -5.94
C GLY A 70 21.31 -0.26 -5.42
N GLY A 71 21.78 0.68 -4.60
CA GLY A 71 23.14 0.71 -4.05
C GLY A 71 24.20 1.35 -4.95
N VAL A 72 23.85 1.83 -6.14
CA VAL A 72 24.75 2.59 -7.03
C VAL A 72 24.39 4.08 -6.98
N LEU A 73 25.40 4.92 -6.86
CA LEU A 73 25.25 6.39 -6.90
C LEU A 73 25.38 6.87 -8.35
N VAL A 74 24.33 7.47 -8.89
CA VAL A 74 24.30 8.00 -10.26
C VAL A 74 24.44 9.51 -10.23
N GLU A 75 25.43 10.05 -10.93
CA GLU A 75 25.62 11.49 -11.12
C GLU A 75 24.65 12.03 -12.17
N ARG A 76 23.92 13.09 -11.81
CA ARG A 76 22.96 13.83 -12.64
C ARG A 76 23.04 15.33 -12.31
N THR A 77 22.22 16.15 -12.94
CA THR A 77 22.02 17.55 -12.55
C THR A 77 20.72 17.71 -11.78
N VAL A 78 20.59 18.79 -11.00
CA VAL A 78 19.32 19.14 -10.33
C VAL A 78 18.19 19.31 -11.36
N GLY A 79 18.50 19.89 -12.53
CA GLY A 79 17.55 20.06 -13.63
C GLY A 79 16.99 18.74 -14.19
N ASP A 80 17.78 17.67 -14.19
CA ASP A 80 17.33 16.34 -14.62
C ASP A 80 16.56 15.58 -13.52
N VAL A 81 16.92 15.83 -12.25
CA VAL A 81 16.40 15.08 -11.10
C VAL A 81 15.06 15.61 -10.60
N LEU A 82 14.87 16.94 -10.56
CA LEU A 82 13.60 17.56 -10.14
C LEU A 82 12.37 17.03 -10.89
N PRO A 83 12.33 16.99 -12.24
CA PRO A 83 11.17 16.44 -12.96
C PRO A 83 11.01 14.94 -12.73
N ALA A 84 12.10 14.21 -12.49
CA ALA A 84 12.02 12.79 -12.16
C ALA A 84 11.43 12.54 -10.76
N LEU A 85 11.67 13.43 -9.79
CA LEU A 85 11.04 13.36 -8.46
C LEU A 85 9.57 13.77 -8.51
N ASP A 86 9.23 14.82 -9.24
CA ASP A 86 7.85 15.33 -9.35
C ASP A 86 6.90 14.32 -10.03
N ASN A 87 7.41 13.55 -11.00
CA ASN A 87 6.65 12.48 -11.66
C ASN A 87 6.46 11.21 -10.80
N ASN A 88 7.27 11.01 -9.75
CA ASN A 88 7.25 9.82 -8.89
C ASN A 88 6.76 10.15 -7.47
N ARG A 89 5.87 11.14 -7.36
CA ARG A 89 5.24 11.57 -6.11
C ARG A 89 4.10 10.64 -5.67
#